data_AF-A0A0D3HLS9-F1
#
_entry.id   AF-A0A0D3HLS9-F1
#
_cell.length_a   1.000
_cell.length_b   1.000
_cell.length_c   1.000
_cell.angle_alpha   90.00
_cell.angle_beta   90.00
_cell.angle_gamma   90.00
#
_symmetry.space_group_name_H-M   'P 1'
#
loop_
_entity.id
_entity.type
_entity.pdbx_description
1 polymer ?
#
loop_
_entity_poly.entity_id
_entity_poly.type
_entity_poly.pdbx_seq_one_letter_code
_entity_poly.pdbx_strand_id
1 'polypeptide(L)'
;MESPKTYQTYRMGQEQVDAILSWALPEKDYEPVFTVISSHTDDQKEKDRLLAIGTAAIKNKLLHLKRGLQAFVKDNLDRFGYVDINDSMFYP
;
A
#
# COMPACT_ATOMS: atom_id res chain seq x y z
N MET A 1 23.80 8.37 -21.72
CA MET A 1 22.54 9.09 -21.99
C MET A 1 21.41 8.09 -21.80
N GLU A 2 20.65 8.17 -20.72
CA GLU A 2 19.41 7.39 -20.63
C GLU A 2 18.40 8.00 -21.61
N SER A 3 17.88 7.19 -22.53
CA SER A 3 16.80 7.59 -23.41
C SER A 3 15.60 8.04 -22.58
N PRO A 4 14.85 9.09 -22.98
CA PRO A 4 13.64 9.48 -22.29
C PRO A 4 12.68 8.28 -22.28
N LYS A 5 12.34 7.78 -21.09
CA LYS A 5 11.30 6.76 -20.95
C LYS A 5 9.97 7.43 -21.27
N THR A 6 9.46 7.20 -22.48
CA THR A 6 8.11 7.57 -22.85
C THR A 6 7.16 6.60 -22.15
N TYR A 7 6.53 7.03 -21.07
CA TYR A 7 5.48 6.26 -20.43
C TYR A 7 4.18 6.47 -21.22
N GLN A 8 3.55 5.37 -21.66
CA GLN A 8 2.15 5.47 -22.05
C GLN A 8 1.34 5.79 -20.79
N THR A 9 0.49 6.80 -20.90
CA THR A 9 -0.42 7.20 -19.84
C THR A 9 -1.84 6.92 -20.28
N TYR A 10 -2.64 6.46 -19.33
CA TYR A 10 -4.04 6.09 -19.52
C TYR A 10 -4.87 6.86 -18.51
N ARG A 11 -6.01 7.37 -18.97
CA ARG A 11 -6.99 8.01 -18.10
C ARG A 11 -7.59 6.94 -17.17
N MET A 12 -7.49 7.17 -15.87
CA MET A 12 -8.16 6.32 -14.88
C MET A 12 -9.68 6.47 -15.02
N GLY A 13 -10.40 5.36 -15.03
CA GLY A 13 -11.87 5.37 -15.07
C GLY A 13 -12.46 5.92 -13.76
N GLN A 14 -13.63 6.55 -13.85
CA GLN A 14 -14.30 7.14 -12.68
C GLN A 14 -14.59 6.10 -11.58
N GLU A 15 -15.04 4.90 -11.95
CA GLU A 15 -15.29 3.81 -11.00
C GLU A 15 -14.02 3.42 -10.21
N GLN A 16 -12.86 3.44 -10.85
CA GLN A 16 -11.58 3.15 -10.21
C GLN A 16 -11.14 4.28 -9.29
N VAL A 17 -11.32 5.54 -9.71
CA VAL A 17 -11.10 6.72 -8.88
C VAL A 17 -11.94 6.64 -7.61
N ASP A 18 -13.24 6.39 -7.76
CA ASP A 18 -14.19 6.31 -6.64
C ASP A 18 -13.84 5.15 -5.70
N ALA A 19 -13.46 3.99 -6.25
CA ALA A 19 -13.01 2.85 -5.46
C ALA A 19 -11.79 3.20 -4.59
N ILE A 20 -10.77 3.87 -5.15
CA ILE A 20 -9.56 4.28 -4.42
C ILE A 20 -9.90 5.30 -3.32
N LEU A 21 -10.76 6.26 -3.63
CA LEU A 21 -11.18 7.29 -2.66
C LEU A 21 -12.06 6.73 -1.55
N SER A 22 -12.79 5.64 -1.80
CA SER A 22 -13.63 4.96 -0.81
C SER A 22 -12.85 4.14 0.22
N TRP A 23 -11.54 3.91 0.02
CA TRP A 23 -10.75 3.11 0.95
C TRP A 23 -10.71 3.73 2.35
N ALA A 24 -11.27 2.99 3.31
CA ALA A 24 -11.11 3.25 4.74
C ALA A 24 -9.74 2.74 5.20
N LEU A 25 -8.72 3.59 5.06
CA LEU A 25 -7.36 3.28 5.48
C LEU A 25 -7.15 3.70 6.95
N PRO A 26 -6.56 2.85 7.80
CA PRO A 26 -6.12 3.26 9.13
C PRO A 26 -5.23 4.51 9.06
N GLU A 27 -5.22 5.33 10.11
CA GLU A 27 -4.31 6.49 10.22
C GLU A 27 -2.89 6.05 10.63
N LYS A 28 -2.81 5.02 11.47
CA LYS A 28 -1.55 4.48 12.01
C LYS A 28 -1.17 3.18 11.32
N ASP A 29 0.09 2.85 11.42
CA ASP A 29 0.62 1.59 10.91
C ASP A 29 0.20 0.43 11.82
N TYR A 30 0.13 -0.78 11.25
CA TYR A 30 -0.12 -2.00 12.01
C TYR A 30 1.10 -2.31 12.88
N GLU A 31 0.84 -2.51 14.17
CA GLU A 31 1.85 -3.01 15.11
C GLU A 31 1.90 -4.55 15.07
N PRO A 32 3.09 -5.15 15.25
CA PRO A 32 3.20 -6.60 15.38
C PRO A 32 2.50 -7.07 16.65
N VAL A 33 1.61 -8.05 16.51
CA VAL A 33 0.92 -8.69 17.64
C VAL A 33 1.70 -9.93 18.04
N PHE A 34 2.33 -9.88 19.21
CA PHE A 34 3.11 -10.99 19.74
C PHE A 34 2.24 -11.90 20.60
N THR A 35 1.92 -13.07 20.06
CA THR A 35 1.25 -14.13 20.83
C THR A 35 2.30 -14.95 21.57
N VAL A 36 2.23 -14.96 22.90
CA VAL A 36 3.11 -15.81 23.72
C VAL A 36 2.42 -17.14 23.96
N ILE A 37 2.92 -18.20 23.32
CA ILE A 37 2.45 -19.57 23.55
C ILE A 37 3.37 -20.19 24.60
N SER A 38 2.82 -20.45 25.79
CA SER A 38 3.60 -20.90 26.96
C SER A 38 4.29 -22.26 26.75
N SER A 39 3.76 -23.11 25.87
CA SER A 39 4.34 -24.41 25.52
C SER A 39 5.48 -24.33 24.50
N HIS A 40 5.73 -23.17 23.90
CA HIS A 40 6.81 -23.01 22.91
C HIS A 40 8.18 -22.94 23.58
N THR A 41 9.18 -23.54 22.94
CA THR A 41 10.59 -23.32 23.26
C THR A 41 11.00 -21.89 22.92
N ASP A 42 12.15 -21.43 23.41
CA ASP A 42 12.60 -20.07 23.13
C ASP A 42 12.88 -19.84 21.63
N ASP A 43 13.41 -20.84 20.92
CA ASP A 43 13.56 -20.80 19.46
C ASP A 43 12.22 -20.67 18.73
N GLN A 44 11.18 -21.34 19.23
CA GLN A 44 9.83 -21.25 18.66
C GLN A 44 9.23 -19.86 18.91
N LYS A 45 9.37 -19.32 20.13
CA LYS A 45 8.93 -17.96 20.46
C LYS A 45 9.63 -16.91 19.60
N GLU A 46 10.92 -17.08 19.32
CA GLU A 46 11.65 -16.15 18.46
C GLU A 46 11.16 -16.21 17.00
N LYS A 47 10.92 -17.41 16.47
CA LYS A 47 10.30 -17.56 15.14
C LYS A 47 8.92 -16.91 15.06
N ASP A 48 8.10 -17.08 16.09
CA ASP A 48 6.78 -16.45 16.15
C ASP A 48 6.87 -14.91 16.18
N ARG A 49 7.84 -14.37 16.91
CA ARG A 49 8.11 -12.92 16.94
C ARG A 49 8.52 -12.40 15.57
N LEU A 50 9.46 -13.07 14.91
CA LEU A 50 9.91 -12.69 13.56
C LEU A 50 8.75 -12.76 12.56
N LEU A 51 7.88 -13.77 12.68
CA LEU A 51 6.68 -13.89 11.84
C LEU A 51 5.70 -12.74 12.09
N ALA A 52 5.46 -12.36 13.35
CA ALA A 52 4.59 -11.23 13.69
C ALA A 52 5.12 -9.90 13.13
N ILE A 53 6.43 -9.65 13.28
CA ILE A 53 7.11 -8.48 12.71
C ILE A 53 7.00 -8.47 11.19
N GLY A 54 7.31 -9.59 10.54
CA GLY A 54 7.23 -9.73 9.08
C GLY A 54 5.82 -9.49 8.55
N THR A 55 4.81 -10.04 9.24
CA THR A 55 3.39 -9.84 8.88
C THR A 55 2.97 -8.39 8.99
N ALA A 56 3.33 -7.70 10.08
CA ALA A 56 3.05 -6.28 10.24
C ALA A 56 3.76 -5.45 9.15
N ALA A 57 5.02 -5.74 8.86
CA ALA A 57 5.79 -5.06 7.82
C ALA A 57 5.16 -5.20 6.43
N ILE A 58 4.69 -6.40 6.05
CA ILE A 58 4.01 -6.62 4.76
C ILE A 58 2.70 -5.84 4.70
N LYS A 59 1.89 -5.87 5.77
CA LYS A 59 0.64 -5.10 5.84
C LYS A 59 0.90 -3.59 5.74
N ASN A 60 1.95 -3.10 6.39
CA ASN A 60 2.33 -1.69 6.34
C ASN A 60 2.81 -1.26 4.96
N LYS A 61 3.60 -2.10 4.25
CA LYS A 61 3.97 -1.82 2.85
C LYS A 61 2.74 -1.62 1.96
N LEU A 62 1.74 -2.49 2.11
CA LEU A 62 0.48 -2.37 1.36
C LEU A 62 -0.30 -1.10 1.75
N LEU A 63 -0.38 -0.81 3.05
CA LEU A 63 -1.06 0.36 3.59
C LEU A 63 -0.42 1.66 3.07
N HIS A 64 0.90 1.77 3.08
CA HIS A 64 1.62 2.92 2.55
C HIS A 64 1.38 3.12 1.07
N LEU A 65 1.38 2.04 0.29
CA LEU A 65 1.08 2.12 -1.15
C LEU A 65 -0.35 2.63 -1.37
N LYS A 66 -1.33 2.09 -0.64
CA LYS A 66 -2.73 2.54 -0.74
C LYS A 66 -2.90 4.01 -0.32
N ARG A 67 -2.25 4.44 0.76
CA ARG A 67 -2.28 5.85 1.21
C ARG A 67 -1.66 6.76 0.14
N GLY A 68 -0.52 6.37 -0.41
CA GLY A 68 0.16 7.10 -1.47
C GLY A 68 -0.70 7.24 -2.73
N LEU A 69 -1.34 6.15 -3.16
CA LEU A 69 -2.23 6.17 -4.32
C LEU A 69 -3.49 7.02 -4.06
N GLN A 70 -4.10 6.92 -2.89
CA GLN A 70 -5.26 7.74 -2.55
C GLN A 70 -4.90 9.23 -2.50
N ALA A 71 -3.73 9.58 -1.95
CA ALA A 71 -3.23 10.95 -1.98
C ALA A 71 -2.96 11.44 -3.40
N PHE A 72 -2.30 10.62 -4.23
CA PHE A 72 -2.06 10.93 -5.64
C PHE A 72 -3.36 11.20 -6.41
N VAL A 73 -4.37 10.35 -6.24
CA VAL A 73 -5.69 10.54 -6.88
C VAL A 73 -6.32 11.87 -6.43
N LYS A 74 -6.32 12.16 -5.13
CA LYS A 74 -6.84 13.43 -4.60
C LYS A 74 -6.12 14.64 -5.20
N ASP A 75 -4.79 14.62 -5.19
CA ASP A 75 -3.97 15.73 -5.69
C ASP A 75 -4.14 15.95 -7.19
N ASN A 76 -4.28 14.88 -7.99
CA ASN A 76 -4.48 15.02 -9.44
C ASN A 76 -5.89 15.52 -9.77
N LEU A 77 -6.91 15.06 -9.05
CA LEU A 77 -8.27 15.58 -9.22
C LEU A 77 -8.35 17.07 -8.86
N ASP A 78 -7.70 17.49 -7.78
CA ASP A 78 -7.66 18.90 -7.36
C ASP A 78 -6.95 19.79 -8.39
N ARG A 79 -5.83 19.31 -8.95
CA ARG A 79 -5.00 20.09 -9.89
C ARG A 79 -5.51 20.10 -11.32
N PHE A 80 -6.01 18.96 -11.80
CA PHE A 80 -6.28 18.72 -13.22
C PHE A 80 -7.74 18.34 -13.50
N GLY A 81 -8.52 17.97 -12.48
CA GLY A 81 -9.89 17.45 -12.65
C GLY A 81 -9.94 16.01 -13.17
N TYR A 82 -8.80 15.34 -13.26
CA TYR A 82 -8.69 13.97 -13.75
C TYR A 82 -7.43 13.28 -13.21
N VAL A 83 -7.34 11.96 -13.39
CA VAL A 83 -6.15 11.18 -13.05
C VAL A 83 -5.66 10.42 -14.27
N ASP A 84 -4.39 10.65 -14.63
CA ASP A 84 -3.68 9.83 -15.62
C ASP A 84 -2.66 8.94 -14.90
N ILE A 85 -2.66 7.66 -15.22
CA ILE A 85 -1.77 6.64 -14.67
C ILE A 85 -0.93 6.01 -15.78
N ASN A 86 0.14 5.33 -15.40
CA ASN A 86 0.92 4.48 -16.31
C ASN A 86 0.99 3.06 -15.73
N ASP A 87 1.62 2.15 -16.47
CA ASP A 87 1.74 0.73 -16.10
C ASP A 87 2.42 0.51 -14.74
N SER A 88 3.26 1.43 -14.28
CA SER A 88 3.91 1.33 -12.97
C SER A 88 2.99 1.72 -11.80
N MET A 89 1.83 2.31 -12.10
CA MET A 89 0.83 2.76 -11.12
C MET A 89 -0.42 1.88 -11.10
N PHE A 90 -0.49 0.84 -11.95
CA PHE A 90 -1.57 -0.14 -11.88
C PHE A 90 -1.49 -0.96 -10.58
N TYR A 91 -2.59 -0.95 -9.85
CA TYR A 91 -2.79 -1.78 -8.66
C TYR A 91 -3.76 -2.91 -9.04
N PRO A 92 -3.40 -4.20 -8.83
CA PRO A 92 -4.29 -5.33 -9.11
C PRO A 92 -5.49 -5.39 -8.17
#